data_AF-A0AAJ0UFE1-F1
#
_entry.id   AF-A0AAJ0UFE1-F1
#
_cell.length_a   1.000
_cell.length_b   1.000
_cell.length_c   1.000
_cell.angle_alpha   90.00
_cell.angle_beta   90.00
_cell.angle_gamma   90.00
#
_symmetry.space_group_name_H-M   'P 1'
#
loop_
_entity.id
_entity.type
_entity.pdbx_description
1 polymer ?
#
loop_
_entity_poly.entity_id
_entity_poly.type
_entity_poly.pdbx_seq_one_letter_code
_entity_poly.pdbx_strand_id
1 'polypeptide(L)' 'TDVPLDEEAVYDEIAEQIKALLAKPNVRMEVCSITTRLAGIDTKTLLPGLELVGNTFVSQIGYQSKGYATIPIM' A
#
# COMPACT_ATOMS: atom_id res chain seq x y z
N THR A 1 -11.04 4.39 -14.39
CA THR A 1 -10.95 5.83 -14.12
C THR A 1 -10.00 6.37 -15.14
N ASP A 2 -10.44 7.30 -15.99
CA ASP A 2 -9.60 7.86 -17.06
C ASP A 2 -8.44 8.62 -16.42
N VAL A 3 -7.29 7.96 -16.39
CA VAL A 3 -6.01 8.55 -16.05
C VAL A 3 -5.52 9.30 -17.29
N PRO A 4 -5.02 10.55 -17.17
CA PRO A 4 -4.37 11.21 -18.29
C PRO A 4 -3.23 10.33 -18.85
N LEU A 5 -3.18 10.15 -20.18
CA LEU A 5 -2.23 9.24 -20.86
C LEU A 5 -0.75 9.49 -20.51
N ASP A 6 -0.41 10.71 -20.08
CA ASP A 6 0.92 11.12 -19.62
C ASP A 6 1.25 10.65 -18.19
N GLU A 7 0.24 10.33 -17.38
CA GLU A 7 0.41 9.77 -16.04
C GLU A 7 0.38 8.23 -16.03
N GLU A 8 -0.21 7.58 -17.04
CA GLU A 8 -0.29 6.11 -17.13
C GLU A 8 1.08 5.42 -17.00
N ALA A 9 2.10 5.93 -17.70
CA ALA A 9 3.46 5.40 -17.63
C ALA A 9 4.04 5.49 -16.19
N VAL A 10 3.71 6.55 -15.45
CA VAL A 10 4.15 6.74 -14.06
C VAL A 10 3.49 5.71 -13.15
N TYR A 11 2.21 5.39 -13.37
CA TYR A 11 1.50 4.37 -12.59
C TYR A 11 2.05 2.96 -12.81
N ASP A 12 2.40 2.63 -14.04
CA ASP A 12 3.05 1.35 -14.36
C ASP A 12 4.43 1.24 -13.69
N GLU A 13 5.23 2.30 -13.73
CA GLU A 13 6.52 2.34 -13.04
C GLU A 13 6.38 2.17 -11.52
N ILE A 14 5.39 2.82 -10.90
CA ILE A 14 5.10 2.66 -9.47
C ILE A 14 4.67 1.22 -9.17
N ALA A 15 3.80 0.63 -10.00
CA ALA A 15 3.34 -0.75 -9.83
C ALA A 15 4.50 -1.75 -9.91
N GLU A 16 5.44 -1.55 -10.84
CA GLU A 16 6.65 -2.39 -10.95
C GLU A 16 7.57 -2.22 -9.74
N GLN A 17 7.75 -1.00 -9.21
CA GLN A 17 8.51 -0.79 -7.98
C GLN A 17 7.88 -1.49 -6.78
N ILE A 18 6.55 -1.43 -6.63
CA ILE A 18 5.82 -2.13 -5.57
C ILE A 18 6.02 -3.65 -5.70
N LYS A 19 5.89 -4.21 -6.90
CA LYS A 19 6.15 -5.64 -7.16
C LYS A 19 7.59 -6.03 -6.77
N ALA A 20 8.58 -5.21 -7.15
CA ALA A 20 9.98 -5.44 -6.83
C ALA A 20 10.25 -5.39 -5.31
N LEU A 21 9.55 -4.53 -4.57
CA LEU A 21 9.61 -4.49 -3.10
C LEU A 21 8.97 -5.73 -2.47
N LEU A 22 7.78 -6.11 -2.91
CA LEU A 22 7.06 -7.30 -2.41
C LEU A 22 7.81 -8.61 -2.68
N ALA A 23 8.63 -8.66 -3.73
CA ALA A 23 9.48 -9.82 -4.02
C ALA A 23 10.67 -9.99 -3.05
N LYS A 24 10.99 -8.99 -2.23
CA LYS A 24 12.10 -9.07 -1.26
C LYS A 24 11.68 -9.86 -0.02
N PRO A 25 12.61 -10.64 0.59
CA PRO A 25 12.30 -11.40 1.79
C PRO A 25 11.90 -10.47 2.94
N ASN A 26 10.87 -10.87 3.69
CA ASN A 26 10.34 -10.17 4.86
C ASN A 26 9.79 -8.76 4.58
N VAL A 27 9.53 -8.39 3.33
CA VAL A 27 8.79 -7.16 3.00
C VAL A 27 7.29 -7.46 2.97
N ARG A 28 6.50 -6.59 3.59
CA ARG A 28 5.03 -6.63 3.61
C ARG A 28 4.51 -5.23 3.35
N MET A 29 3.35 -5.13 2.70
CA MET A 29 2.69 -3.86 2.46
C MET A 29 1.21 -3.99 2.76
N GLU A 30 0.70 -3.06 3.56
CA GLU A 30 -0.68 -3.05 4.05
C GLU A 30 -1.44 -1.86 3.46
N VAL A 31 -2.74 -2.06 3.20
CA VAL A 31 -3.66 -1.02 2.69
C VAL A 31 -4.77 -0.81 3.71
N CYS A 32 -5.08 0.46 4.00
CA CYS A 32 -6.08 0.82 5.00
C CYS A 32 -7.50 0.71 4.47
N SER A 33 -8.31 -0.22 4.99
CA SER A 33 -9.70 -0.38 4.57
C SER A 33 -10.56 0.87 4.77
N ILE A 34 -10.27 1.67 5.82
CA ILE A 34 -10.96 2.93 6.08
C ILE A 34 -10.73 3.91 4.92
N THR A 35 -9.48 4.10 4.53
CA THR A 35 -9.12 5.01 3.42
C THR A 35 -9.64 4.49 2.09
N THR A 36 -9.49 3.19 1.81
CA THR A 36 -10.01 2.57 0.58
C THR A 36 -11.52 2.82 0.44
N ARG A 37 -12.28 2.66 1.53
CA ARG A 37 -13.71 2.96 1.55
C ARG A 37 -14.01 4.45 1.35
N LEU A 38 -13.30 5.33 2.05
CA LEU A 38 -13.53 6.79 1.96
C LEU A 38 -13.18 7.34 0.56
N ALA A 39 -12.16 6.77 -0.08
CA ALA A 39 -11.74 7.12 -1.43
C ALA A 39 -12.59 6.44 -2.53
N GLY A 40 -13.54 5.57 -2.17
CA GLY A 40 -14.39 4.88 -3.15
C GLY A 40 -13.65 3.88 -4.05
N ILE A 41 -12.50 3.35 -3.59
CA ILE A 41 -11.68 2.40 -4.34
C ILE A 41 -12.29 1.00 -4.23
N ASP A 42 -12.45 0.31 -5.36
CA ASP A 42 -12.82 -1.11 -5.36
C ASP A 42 -11.61 -1.95 -4.90
N THR A 43 -11.77 -2.67 -3.79
CA THR A 43 -10.71 -3.50 -3.20
C THR A 43 -10.20 -4.59 -4.15
N LYS A 44 -11.00 -4.97 -5.16
CA LYS A 44 -10.59 -5.94 -6.20
C LYS A 44 -9.56 -5.37 -7.18
N THR A 45 -9.40 -4.05 -7.22
CA THR A 45 -8.45 -3.36 -8.10
C THR A 45 -7.10 -3.11 -7.44
N LEU A 46 -6.93 -3.50 -6.16
CA LEU A 46 -5.66 -3.39 -5.46
C LEU A 46 -4.60 -4.30 -6.08
N LEU A 47 -3.35 -3.83 -6.08
CA LEU A 47 -2.23 -4.62 -6.59
C LEU A 47 -2.11 -5.96 -5.82
N PRO A 48 -1.81 -7.07 -6.50
CA PRO A 48 -1.59 -8.35 -5.86
C PRO A 48 -0.47 -8.31 -4.81
N GLY A 49 -0.67 -9.00 -3.69
CA GLY A 49 0.30 -9.07 -2.59
C GLY A 49 0.18 -7.95 -1.55
N LEU A 50 -0.67 -6.94 -1.79
CA LEU A 50 -1.07 -5.97 -0.77
C LEU A 50 -2.09 -6.58 0.20
N GLU A 51 -1.87 -6.43 1.50
CA GLU A 51 -2.79 -6.91 2.52
C GLU A 51 -3.78 -5.82 2.93
N LEU A 52 -5.08 -6.03 2.67
CA LEU A 52 -6.12 -5.12 3.12
C LEU A 52 -6.38 -5.32 4.62
N VAL A 53 -5.95 -4.36 5.44
CA VAL A 53 -6.13 -4.40 6.89
C VAL A 53 -7.24 -3.46 7.35
N GLY A 54 -7.78 -3.71 8.55
CA GLY A 54 -8.84 -2.89 9.13
C GLY A 54 -8.44 -1.40 9.23
N ASN A 55 -7.29 -1.11 9.83
CA ASN A 55 -6.77 0.25 9.99
C ASN A 55 -5.23 0.21 10.10
N THR A 56 -4.53 0.83 9.16
CA THR A 56 -3.05 0.85 9.12
C THR A 56 -2.43 1.57 10.31
N PHE A 57 -3.10 2.55 10.93
CA PHE A 57 -2.61 3.16 12.17
C PHE A 57 -2.60 2.17 13.33
N VAL A 58 -3.62 1.29 13.42
CA VAL A 58 -3.66 0.24 14.44
C VAL A 58 -2.54 -0.77 14.21
N SER A 59 -2.32 -1.20 12.95
CA SER A 59 -1.16 -2.03 12.60
C SER A 59 0.16 -1.38 12.98
N GLN A 60 0.36 -0.11 12.63
CA GLN A 60 1.59 0.63 12.92
C GLN A 60 1.85 0.74 14.43
N ILE A 61 0.83 1.05 15.24
CA ILE A 61 0.92 1.04 16.71
C ILE A 61 1.32 -0.35 17.21
N GLY A 62 0.73 -1.41 16.65
CA GLY A 62 1.07 -2.79 16.97
C GLY A 62 2.52 -3.15 16.67
N TYR A 63 3.05 -2.75 15.51
CA TYR A 63 4.48 -2.96 15.18
C TYR A 63 5.39 -2.16 16.10
N GLN A 64 5.09 -0.88 16.35
CA GLN A 64 5.85 -0.06 17.30
C GLN A 64 5.87 -0.70 18.71
N SER A 65 4.73 -1.22 19.16
CA SER A 65 4.61 -1.90 20.46
C SER A 65 5.43 -3.20 20.55
N LYS A 66 5.76 -3.81 19.40
CA LYS A 66 6.66 -4.97 19.29
C LYS A 66 8.14 -4.58 19.17
N GLY A 67 8.47 -3.29 19.27
CA GLY A 67 9.85 -2.79 19.21
C GLY A 67 10.33 -2.44 17.79
N TYR A 68 9.44 -2.41 16.79
CA TYR A 68 9.81 -1.94 15.45
C TYR A 68 9.93 -0.42 15.42
N ALA A 69 10.99 0.09 14.78
CA ALA A 69 11.15 1.52 14.54
C ALA A 69 10.27 1.97 13.37
N THR A 70 9.63 3.13 13.51
CA THR A 70 8.91 3.77 12.40
C THR A 70 9.85 4.71 11.65
N ILE A 71 9.92 4.55 10.34
CA ILE A 71 10.63 5.47 9.44
C ILE A 71 9.58 6.26 8.66
N PRO A 72 9.26 7.50 9.05
CA PRO A 72 8.32 8.33 8.31
C PRO A 72 8.94 8.79 6.99
N ILE A 73 8.15 8.75 5.92
CA ILE A 73 8.50 9.29 4.60
C ILE A 73 7.56 10.48 4.40
N MET A 74 8.11 11.69 4.25
CA MET A 74 7.38 12.95 4.06
C MET A 74 7.27 13.27 2.58
#